data_AF-W2REC7-F1
#
_entry.id   AF-W2REC7-F1
#
_cell.length_a   1.000
_cell.length_b   1.000
_cell.length_c   1.000
_cell.angle_alpha   90.00
_cell.angle_beta   90.00
_cell.angle_gamma   90.00
#
_symmetry.space_group_name_H-M   'P 1'
#
loop_
_entity.id
_entity.type
_entity.pdbx_description
1 polymer ?
#
loop_
_entity_poly.entity_id
_entity_poly.type
_entity_poly.pdbx_seq_one_letter_code
_entity_poly.pdbx_strand_id
1 'polypeptide(L)'
;MNENQRARSELLRELQKVFAVLKRLAMQPTARQIMPSSGVLRPATDPASSQSRARPVIARLSERPKDLYELWHEYQFGISGLNTAKEFTPAERGANKFAYSRRNLFGM
;
A
#
# COMPACT_ATOMS: atom_id res chain seq x y z
N MET A 1 -14.06 15.76 41.67
CA MET A 1 -12.91 14.88 41.37
C MET A 1 -13.11 14.01 40.13
N ASN A 2 -14.35 13.69 39.73
CA ASN A 2 -14.64 12.78 38.61
C ASN A 2 -14.57 13.43 37.22
N GLU A 3 -14.84 14.72 37.11
CA GLU A 3 -14.87 15.43 35.83
C GLU A 3 -13.48 15.58 35.22
N ASN A 4 -12.46 15.86 36.04
CA ASN A 4 -11.09 15.97 35.57
C ASN A 4 -10.57 14.61 35.06
N GLN A 5 -10.95 13.52 35.73
CA GLN A 5 -10.62 12.16 35.31
C GLN A 5 -11.33 11.77 34.00
N ARG A 6 -12.59 12.21 33.82
CA ARG A 6 -13.35 12.03 32.58
C ARG A 6 -12.75 12.85 31.42
N ALA A 7 -12.43 14.12 31.65
CA ALA A 7 -11.79 14.96 30.63
C ALA A 7 -10.44 14.37 30.20
N ARG A 8 -9.68 13.81 31.15
CA ARG A 8 -8.40 13.14 30.86
C ARG A 8 -8.59 11.87 30.02
N SER A 9 -9.62 11.06 30.30
CA SER A 9 -9.87 9.85 29.50
C SER A 9 -10.39 10.17 28.11
N GLU A 10 -11.21 11.22 27.96
CA GLU A 10 -11.67 11.72 26.67
C GLU A 10 -10.51 12.25 25.83
N LEU A 11 -9.62 13.06 26.42
CA LEU A 11 -8.44 13.57 25.75
C LEU A 11 -7.52 12.44 25.25
N LEU A 12 -7.27 11.43 26.08
CA LEU A 12 -6.44 10.28 25.70
C LEU A 12 -7.03 9.51 24.51
N ARG A 13 -8.36 9.35 24.48
CA ARG A 13 -9.07 8.71 23.36
C ARG A 13 -8.96 9.54 22.08
N GLU A 14 -9.11 10.86 22.17
CA GLU A 14 -8.95 11.72 20.99
C GLU A 14 -7.50 11.71 20.48
N LEU A 15 -6.51 11.72 21.38
CA LEU A 15 -5.10 11.57 21.00
C LEU A 15 -4.83 10.24 20.30
N GLN A 16 -5.41 9.14 20.77
CA GLN A 16 -5.28 7.84 20.12
C GLN A 16 -5.83 7.85 18.68
N LYS A 17 -6.98 8.52 18.44
CA LYS A 17 -7.52 8.68 17.08
C LYS A 17 -6.59 9.49 16.19
N VAL A 18 -6.06 10.61 16.71
CA VAL A 18 -5.12 11.47 15.97
C VAL A 18 -3.85 10.69 15.62
N PHE A 19 -3.28 9.94 16.57
CA PHE A 19 -2.12 9.09 16.31
C PHE A 19 -2.40 8.00 15.29
N ALA A 20 -3.60 7.42 15.28
CA ALA A 20 -3.98 6.43 14.26
C ALA A 20 -4.02 7.04 12.86
N VAL A 21 -4.58 8.24 12.71
CA VAL A 21 -4.59 8.99 11.44
C VAL A 21 -3.16 9.36 11.02
N LEU A 22 -2.35 9.90 11.91
CA LEU A 22 -0.96 10.28 11.63
C LEU A 22 -0.10 9.08 11.20
N LYS A 23 -0.24 7.93 11.87
CA LYS A 23 0.43 6.69 11.46
C LYS A 23 0.00 6.25 10.07
N ARG A 24 -1.29 6.36 9.75
CA ARG A 24 -1.80 6.05 8.40
C ARG A 24 -1.20 6.98 7.36
N LEU A 25 -1.15 8.29 7.62
CA LEU A 25 -0.55 9.28 6.73
C LEU A 25 0.96 9.06 6.54
N ALA A 26 1.70 8.78 7.61
CA ALA A 26 3.13 8.49 7.55
C ALA A 26 3.45 7.21 6.78
N MET A 27 2.54 6.23 6.80
CA MET A 27 2.64 4.99 6.03
C MET A 27 2.11 5.13 4.60
N GLN A 28 1.50 6.26 4.22
CA GLN A 28 1.17 6.48 2.82
C GLN A 28 2.48 6.67 2.04
N PRO A 29 2.72 5.91 0.96
CA PRO A 29 3.79 6.23 0.04
C PRO A 29 3.39 7.54 -0.62
N THR A 30 3.88 8.68 -0.09
CA THR A 30 3.88 9.91 -0.86
C THR A 30 4.89 9.67 -1.97
N ALA A 31 4.42 9.06 -3.07
CA ALA A 31 5.09 9.14 -4.33
C ALA A 31 5.20 10.63 -4.62
N ARG A 32 6.36 11.23 -4.31
CA ARG A 32 6.76 12.43 -5.03
C ARG A 32 6.74 11.99 -6.47
N GLN A 33 5.71 12.37 -7.20
CA GLN A 33 5.72 12.29 -8.64
C GLN A 33 6.86 13.20 -9.08
N ILE A 34 8.06 12.66 -9.15
CA ILE A 34 9.04 13.10 -10.12
C ILE A 34 8.43 12.62 -11.44
N MET A 35 7.50 13.41 -11.99
CA MET A 35 7.03 13.17 -13.35
C MET A 35 8.29 13.12 -14.22
N PRO A 36 8.57 12.02 -14.93
CA PRO A 36 9.51 12.10 -16.02
C PRO A 36 8.83 13.00 -17.05
N SER A 37 9.39 14.20 -17.23
CA SER A 37 8.99 15.10 -18.31
C SER A 37 9.06 14.31 -19.62
N SER A 38 7.89 14.07 -20.20
CA SER A 38 7.78 13.54 -21.55
C SER A 38 8.35 14.61 -22.48
N GLY A 39 9.51 14.36 -23.07
CA GLY A 39 10.18 15.38 -23.88
C GLY A 39 11.46 14.92 -24.57
N VAL A 40 11.28 14.52 -25.83
CA VAL A 40 12.22 14.71 -26.95
C VAL A 40 13.31 13.64 -27.17
N LEU A 41 13.24 13.06 -28.37
CA LEU A 41 14.24 12.23 -29.06
C LEU A 41 15.67 12.77 -28.90
N ARG A 42 16.61 11.94 -28.43
CA ARG A 42 18.05 12.13 -28.69
C ARG A 42 18.69 10.78 -29.04
N PRO A 43 19.29 10.60 -30.22
CA PRO A 43 20.08 9.42 -30.53
C PRO A 43 21.52 9.57 -30.01
N ALA A 44 22.10 8.46 -29.55
CA ALA A 44 23.53 8.16 -29.29
C ALA A 44 24.31 9.22 -28.49
N THR A 45 24.92 8.93 -27.34
CA THR A 45 25.99 7.96 -27.09
C THR A 45 26.29 8.13 -25.59
N ASP A 46 26.36 7.05 -24.79
CA ASP A 46 27.13 6.95 -23.54
C ASP A 46 26.77 5.64 -22.80
N PRO A 47 27.67 4.65 -22.70
CA PRO A 47 27.42 3.39 -22.01
C PRO A 47 27.82 3.46 -20.52
N ALA A 48 27.40 4.50 -19.80
CA ALA A 48 27.80 4.68 -18.39
C ALA A 48 26.74 5.36 -17.53
N SER A 49 25.46 5.01 -17.65
CA SER A 49 24.48 5.23 -16.58
C SER A 49 23.23 4.39 -16.82
N SER A 50 22.60 3.95 -15.74
CA SER A 50 21.20 3.49 -15.71
C SER A 50 20.94 2.03 -16.09
N GLN A 51 21.56 1.09 -15.38
CA GLN A 51 20.89 -0.18 -15.07
C GLN A 51 20.74 -0.32 -13.56
N SER A 52 19.85 0.48 -12.98
CA SER A 52 18.97 -0.08 -11.96
C SER A 52 18.25 -1.23 -12.66
N ARG A 53 18.76 -2.45 -12.50
CA ARG A 53 18.09 -3.68 -12.91
C ARG A 53 16.72 -3.60 -12.26
N ALA A 54 15.69 -3.22 -13.02
CA ALA A 54 14.32 -3.23 -12.54
C ALA A 54 14.06 -4.67 -12.11
N ARG A 55 14.13 -4.94 -10.80
CA ARG A 55 13.75 -6.24 -10.26
C ARG A 55 12.36 -6.52 -10.82
N PRO A 56 12.10 -7.74 -11.34
CA PRO A 56 10.76 -8.07 -11.79
C PRO A 56 9.83 -7.79 -10.62
N VAL A 57 8.90 -6.87 -10.83
CA VAL A 57 7.93 -6.48 -9.81
C VAL A 57 7.00 -7.67 -9.67
N ILE A 58 7.18 -8.45 -8.60
CA ILE A 58 6.45 -9.70 -8.40
C ILE A 58 5.01 -9.33 -7.99
N ALA A 59 4.02 -9.75 -8.79
CA ALA A 59 2.62 -9.63 -8.42
C ALA A 59 2.28 -10.62 -7.27
N ARG A 60 2.22 -10.10 -6.05
CA ARG A 60 1.93 -10.88 -4.84
C ARG A 60 0.84 -10.21 -4.02
N LEU A 61 -0.10 -11.02 -3.56
CA LEU A 61 -1.14 -10.59 -2.63
C LEU A 61 -0.72 -10.86 -1.18
N SER A 62 -1.32 -10.15 -0.22
CA SER A 62 -1.11 -10.40 1.20
C SER A 62 -1.66 -11.78 1.57
N GLU A 63 -0.95 -12.54 2.40
CA GLU A 63 -1.42 -13.87 2.83
C GLU A 63 -2.58 -13.77 3.83
N ARG A 64 -2.61 -12.70 4.65
CA ARG A 64 -3.59 -12.52 5.73
C ARG A 64 -3.94 -11.04 5.95
N PRO A 65 -4.64 -10.37 4.99
CA PRO A 65 -5.10 -9.00 5.21
C PRO A 65 -5.97 -8.92 6.47
N LYS A 66 -5.71 -7.99 7.37
CA LYS A 66 -6.42 -7.90 8.66
C LYS A 66 -7.86 -7.46 8.52
N ASP A 67 -8.13 -6.56 7.58
CA ASP A 67 -9.45 -5.95 7.39
C ASP A 67 -9.76 -5.72 5.90
N LEU A 68 -10.94 -5.16 5.61
CA LEU A 68 -11.30 -4.76 4.24
C LEU A 68 -10.46 -3.60 3.73
N TYR A 69 -9.92 -2.75 4.61
CA TYR A 69 -9.11 -1.61 4.21
C TYR A 69 -7.80 -2.06 3.59
N GLU A 70 -7.11 -3.02 4.19
CA GLU A 70 -5.88 -3.62 3.63
C GLU A 70 -6.14 -4.25 2.25
N LEU A 71 -7.25 -4.96 2.08
CA LEU A 71 -7.62 -5.56 0.80
C LEU A 71 -7.88 -4.50 -0.29
N TRP A 72 -8.61 -3.44 0.04
CA TRP A 72 -8.85 -2.32 -0.87
C TRP A 72 -7.55 -1.56 -1.18
N HIS A 73 -6.71 -1.33 -0.17
CA HIS A 73 -5.44 -0.63 -0.31
C HIS A 73 -4.49 -1.39 -1.25
N GLU A 74 -4.34 -2.69 -1.05
CA GLU A 74 -3.55 -3.56 -1.91
C GLU A 74 -4.07 -3.61 -3.35
N TYR A 75 -5.40 -3.61 -3.52
CA TYR A 75 -5.99 -3.52 -4.86
C TYR A 75 -5.65 -2.21 -5.57
N GLN A 76 -5.71 -1.10 -4.84
CA GLN A 76 -5.57 0.25 -5.41
C GLN A 76 -4.12 0.73 -5.53
N PHE A 77 -3.23 0.31 -4.61
CA PHE A 77 -1.87 0.82 -4.45
C PHE A 77 -0.80 -0.27 -4.39
N GLY A 78 -1.19 -1.55 -4.31
CA GLY A 78 -0.24 -2.66 -4.16
C GLY A 78 0.34 -2.77 -2.76
N ILE A 79 1.36 -3.62 -2.61
CA ILE A 79 2.06 -3.83 -1.33
C ILE A 79 3.53 -3.46 -1.53
N SER A 80 4.07 -2.52 -0.74
CA SER A 80 5.52 -2.28 -0.64
C SER A 80 6.26 -2.18 -1.99
N GLY A 81 5.69 -1.49 -2.99
CA GLY A 81 6.28 -1.31 -4.31
C GLY A 81 6.07 -2.48 -5.29
N LEU A 82 5.19 -3.43 -4.94
CA LEU A 82 4.68 -4.45 -5.85
C LEU A 82 3.54 -3.89 -6.70
N ASN A 83 3.28 -4.54 -7.84
CA ASN A 83 2.19 -4.17 -8.74
C ASN A 83 0.86 -4.12 -7.98
N THR A 84 0.02 -3.16 -8.34
CA THR A 84 -1.32 -3.04 -7.77
C THR A 84 -2.18 -4.21 -8.23
N ALA A 85 -3.03 -4.77 -7.36
CA ALA A 85 -3.84 -5.94 -7.78
C ALA A 85 -4.80 -5.60 -8.94
N LYS A 86 -5.15 -4.31 -9.09
CA LYS A 86 -5.91 -3.79 -10.23
C LYS A 86 -5.18 -3.96 -11.57
N GLU A 87 -3.85 -3.87 -11.58
CA GLU A 87 -3.01 -3.96 -12.78
C GLU A 87 -2.49 -5.36 -13.07
N PHE A 88 -2.89 -6.36 -12.27
CA PHE A 88 -2.46 -7.74 -12.51
C PHE A 88 -2.85 -8.20 -13.92
N THR A 89 -1.93 -8.91 -14.56
CA THR A 89 -2.20 -9.62 -15.81
C THR A 89 -3.14 -10.81 -15.56
N PRO A 90 -3.79 -11.36 -16.59
CA PRO A 90 -4.61 -12.56 -16.45
C PRO A 90 -3.85 -13.75 -15.82
N ALA A 91 -2.56 -13.91 -16.14
CA ALA A 91 -1.71 -14.96 -15.58
C ALA A 91 -1.50 -14.78 -14.07
N GLU A 92 -1.20 -13.55 -13.64
CA GLU A 92 -0.99 -13.22 -12.22
C GLU A 92 -2.28 -13.34 -11.40
N ARG A 93 -3.44 -12.94 -11.98
CA ARG A 93 -4.75 -13.20 -11.37
C ARG A 93 -5.02 -14.70 -11.23
N GLY A 94 -4.69 -15.49 -12.25
CA GLY A 94 -4.84 -16.95 -12.24
C GLY A 94 -4.02 -17.61 -11.13
N ALA A 95 -2.78 -17.16 -10.92
CA ALA A 95 -1.91 -17.63 -9.84
C ALA A 95 -2.45 -17.27 -8.44
N ASN A 96 -3.09 -16.10 -8.30
CA ASN A 96 -3.56 -15.57 -7.03
C ASN A 96 -5.06 -15.79 -6.76
N LYS A 97 -5.80 -16.51 -7.62
CA LYS A 97 -7.27 -16.62 -7.58
C LYS A 97 -7.87 -17.17 -6.27
N PHE A 98 -7.07 -17.89 -5.49
CA PHE A 98 -7.49 -18.49 -4.22
C PHE A 98 -6.96 -17.79 -2.97
N ALA A 99 -6.19 -16.70 -3.11
CA ALA A 99 -5.59 -16.01 -1.97
C ALA A 99 -6.62 -15.62 -0.90
N TYR A 100 -7.83 -15.26 -1.34
CA TYR A 100 -8.89 -14.73 -0.50
C TYR A 100 -10.18 -15.56 -0.46
N SER A 101 -10.21 -16.72 -1.13
CA SER A 101 -11.42 -17.54 -1.26
C SER A 101 -11.94 -18.10 0.07
N ARG A 102 -11.09 -18.21 1.09
CA ARG A 102 -11.43 -18.76 2.43
C ARG A 102 -11.54 -17.71 3.53
N ARG A 103 -11.67 -16.42 3.20
CA ARG A 103 -11.75 -15.33 4.19
C ARG A 103 -13.08 -15.25 4.95
N ASN A 104 -14.05 -16.10 4.64
CA ASN A 104 -15.33 -16.18 5.34
C ASN A 104 -15.28 -17.14 6.55
N LEU A 105 -14.23 -17.05 7.38
CA LEU A 105 -14.25 -17.64 8.72
C LEU A 105 -14.85 -16.62 9.70
N PHE A 106 -16.16 -16.39 9.56
CA PHE A 106 -16.95 -15.89 10.68
C PHE A 106 -17.04 -17.03 11.71
N GLY A 107 -16.03 -17.17 12.57
CA GLY A 107 -16.06 -18.10 13.70
C GLY A 107 -14.79 -18.93 13.89
N MET A 108 -13.93 -18.46 14.80
CA MET A 108 -13.45 -19.20 15.97
C MET A 108 -12.87 -18.19 16.97
#